data_AF-B8PSR1-F1
#
_entry.id   AF-B8PSR1-F1
#
_cell.length_a   1.000
_cell.length_b   1.000
_cell.length_c   1.000
_cell.angle_alpha   90.00
_cell.angle_beta   90.00
_cell.angle_gamma   90.00
#
_symmetry.space_group_name_H-M   'P 1'
#
loop_
_entity.id
_entity.type
_entity.pdbx_description
1 polymer ?
#
loop_
_entity_poly.entity_id
_entity_poly.type
_entity_poly.pdbx_seq_one_letter_code
_entity_poly.pdbx_strand_id
1 'polypeptide(L)' 'GLPLYKYIAELAGNNNIILPVPAFNVINGGSHAGNKLAMQEFMILPTGAANFTEAMKMGS' A
#
# COMPACT_ATOMS: atom_id res chain seq x y z
N GLY A 1 12.33 15.56 -18.51
CA GLY A 1 12.31 15.66 -17.03
C GLY A 1 12.40 14.27 -16.42
N LEU A 2 12.86 14.18 -15.18
CA LEU A 2 13.00 12.92 -14.45
C LEU A 2 11.63 12.42 -13.94
N PRO A 3 11.30 11.11 -13.98
CA PRO A 3 10.12 10.58 -13.33
C PRO A 3 10.09 10.92 -11.84
N LEU A 4 8.92 11.30 -11.31
CA LEU A 4 8.78 11.81 -9.93
C LEU A 4 9.40 10.87 -8.87
N TYR A 5 9.18 9.56 -8.98
CA TYR A 5 9.72 8.59 -8.02
C TYR A 5 11.26 8.55 -8.03
N LYS A 6 11.91 8.81 -9.18
CA LYS A 6 13.37 8.90 -9.28
C LYS A 6 13.89 10.21 -8.70
N TYR A 7 13.18 11.32 -8.91
CA TYR A 7 13.55 12.61 -8.29
C TYR A 7 13.50 12.54 -6.76
N ILE A 8 12.46 11.91 -6.21
CA ILE A 8 12.36 11.66 -4.77
C ILE A 8 13.52 10.77 -4.28
N ALA A 9 13.86 9.73 -5.04
CA ALA A 9 14.98 8.84 -4.70
C ALA A 9 16.33 9.58 -4.68
N GLU A 10 16.60 10.46 -5.65
CA GLU A 10 17.80 11.31 -5.68
C GLU A 10 17.86 12.26 -4.48
N LEU A 11 16.75 12.96 -4.17
CA LEU A 11 16.68 13.83 -2.99
C LEU A 11 16.90 13.08 -1.67
N ALA A 12 16.44 11.83 -1.59
CA ALA A 12 16.59 10.97 -0.42
C ALA A 12 17.95 10.25 -0.35
N GLY A 13 18.82 10.40 -1.36
CA GLY A 13 20.08 9.63 -1.45
C GLY A 13 19.86 8.12 -1.59
N ASN A 14 18.70 7.69 -2.11
CA ASN A 14 18.34 6.29 -2.26
C ASN A 14 18.61 5.81 -3.69
N ASN A 15 19.62 4.96 -3.85
CA ASN A 15 19.96 4.36 -5.13
C ASN A 15 19.18 3.07 -5.44
N ASN A 16 18.42 2.55 -4.47
CA ASN A 16 17.68 1.29 -4.61
C ASN A 16 16.17 1.52 -4.44
N ILE A 17 15.48 1.58 -5.56
CA ILE A 17 14.03 1.80 -5.62
C ILE A 17 13.32 0.46 -5.49
N ILE A 18 12.40 0.36 -4.53
CA ILE A 18 11.67 -0.86 -4.20
C ILE A 18 10.16 -0.59 -4.38
N LEU A 19 9.44 -1.57 -4.92
CA LEU A 19 7.97 -1.54 -4.92
C LEU A 19 7.47 -2.10 -3.57
N PRO A 20 6.58 -1.38 -2.87
CA PRO A 20 6.11 -1.80 -1.54
C PRO A 20 5.07 -2.92 -1.64
N VAL A 21 4.87 -3.65 -0.53
CA VAL A 21 3.68 -4.49 -0.37
C VAL A 21 2.47 -3.56 -0.19
N PRO A 22 1.41 -3.70 -1.00
CA PRO A 22 0.20 -2.90 -0.82
C PRO A 22 -0.56 -3.35 0.43
N ALA A 23 -1.12 -2.39 1.16
CA ALA A 23 -2.09 -2.66 2.23
C ALA A 23 -3.48 -2.27 1.75
N PHE A 24 -4.31 -3.28 1.43
CA PHE A 24 -5.65 -3.06 0.91
C PHE A 24 -6.63 -2.93 2.07
N ASN A 25 -7.20 -1.74 2.25
CA ASN A 25 -8.30 -1.55 3.19
C ASN A 25 -9.56 -2.25 2.68
N VAL A 26 -10.08 -3.20 3.46
CA VAL A 26 -11.23 -4.04 3.08
C VAL A 26 -12.45 -3.85 3.99
N ILE A 27 -12.26 -3.40 5.24
CA ILE A 27 -13.36 -3.14 6.17
C ILE A 27 -13.07 -1.85 6.95
N ASN A 28 -14.05 -0.95 6.96
CA ASN A 28 -14.03 0.28 7.74
C ASN A 28 -14.89 0.16 9.02
N GLY A 29 -14.39 0.77 10.08
CA GLY A 29 -15.09 1.00 11.35
C GLY A 29 -14.71 2.36 11.94
N GLY A 30 -14.89 2.52 13.25
CA GLY A 30 -14.55 3.74 13.98
C GLY A 30 -15.19 4.98 13.35
N SER A 31 -14.42 6.06 13.24
CA SER A 31 -14.90 7.31 12.64
C SER A 31 -15.15 7.23 11.13
N HIS A 32 -14.70 6.16 10.46
CA HIS A 32 -14.88 5.97 9.03
C HIS A 32 -16.19 5.23 8.67
N ALA A 33 -16.93 4.70 9.66
CA ALA A 33 -18.20 4.04 9.43
C ALA A 33 -19.19 4.16 10.61
N GLY A 34 -20.48 4.34 10.31
CA GLY A 34 -21.56 4.40 11.31
C GLY A 34 -21.98 3.05 11.90
N ASN A 35 -21.09 2.06 11.90
CA ASN A 35 -21.35 0.72 12.42
C ASN A 35 -20.82 0.57 13.86
N LYS A 36 -20.98 -0.61 14.48
CA LYS A 36 -20.54 -0.87 15.85
C LYS A 36 -19.05 -1.25 15.97
N LEU A 37 -18.33 -1.34 14.85
CA LEU A 37 -16.94 -1.78 14.84
C LEU A 37 -16.06 -0.62 15.31
N ALA A 38 -15.40 -0.77 16.46
CA ALA A 38 -14.62 0.32 17.04
C ALA A 38 -13.31 0.60 16.28
N MET A 39 -12.68 -0.43 15.72
CA MET A 39 -11.42 -0.31 14.98
C MET A 39 -11.65 0.34 13.62
N GLN A 40 -10.76 1.26 13.23
CA GLN A 40 -10.99 2.13 12.07
C GLN A 40 -10.84 1.41 10.72
N GLU A 41 -9.81 0.57 10.57
CA GLU A 41 -9.46 -0.05 9.29
C GLU A 41 -8.95 -1.47 9.52
N PHE A 42 -9.39 -2.38 8.65
CA PHE A 42 -8.85 -3.73 8.57
C PHE A 42 -8.32 -3.92 7.16
N MET A 43 -7.04 -4.27 7.07
CA MET A 43 -6.33 -4.36 5.81
C MET A 43 -5.85 -5.79 5.54
N ILE A 44 -5.78 -6.17 4.27
CA ILE A 44 -5.07 -7.37 3.81
C ILE A 44 -3.79 -6.97 3.09
N LEU A 45 -2.71 -7.71 3.35
CA LEU A 45 -1.38 -7.47 2.78
C LEU A 45 -0.91 -8.75 2.08
N PRO A 46 -0.68 -8.74 0.75
CA PRO A 46 -0.20 -9.91 0.00
C PRO A 46 1.32 -10.06 0.12
N THR A 47 1.82 -10.35 1.32
CA THR A 47 3.27 -10.45 1.59
C THR A 47 3.96 -11.61 0.86
N GLY A 48 3.20 -12.53 0.25
CA GLY A 48 3.70 -13.66 -0.53
C GLY A 48 3.73 -13.45 -2.05
N ALA A 49 3.30 -12.29 -2.57
CA ALA A 49 3.32 -12.03 -4.01
C ALA A 49 4.75 -11.86 -4.57
N ALA A 50 5.04 -12.37 -5.76
CA ALA A 50 6.36 -12.30 -6.37
C ALA A 50 6.69 -10.91 -6.95
N ASN A 51 5.68 -10.08 -7.19
CA ASN A 51 5.84 -8.70 -7.67
C ASN A 51 4.59 -7.87 -7.38
N PHE A 52 4.69 -6.56 -7.60
CA PHE A 52 3.59 -5.62 -7.35
C PHE A 52 2.34 -5.92 -8.19
N THR A 53 2.50 -6.33 -9.45
CA THR A 53 1.36 -6.67 -10.32
C THR A 53 0.60 -7.88 -9.78
N GLU A 54 1.29 -8.89 -9.27
CA GLU A 54 0.67 -10.04 -8.61
C GLU A 54 0.03 -9.65 -7.28
N ALA A 55 0.68 -8.79 -6.49
CA ALA A 55 0.11 -8.25 -5.25
C ALA A 55 -1.22 -7.53 -5.50
N MET A 56 -1.32 -6.76 -6.59
CA MET A 56 -2.57 -6.12 -7.00
C MET A 56 -3.65 -7.13 -7.40
N LYS A 57 -3.30 -8.22 -8.10
CA LYS A 57 -4.25 -9.29 -8.44
C LYS A 57 -4.77 -10.04 -7.22
N MET A 58 -3.95 -10.21 -6.19
CA MET A 58 -4.37 -10.87 -4.94
C MET A 58 -5.37 -10.02 -4.14
N GLY A 59 -5.32 -8.69 -4.25
CA GLY A 59 -6.17 -7.77 -3.50
C GLY A 59 -7.44 -7.30 -4.21
N SER A 60 -7.65 -7.65 -5.47
CA SER A 60 -8.83 -7.30 -6.29
C SER A 60 -9.83 -8.45 -6.35
#